data_AF-A0A3Q3NS10-F1
#
_entry.id   AF-A0A3Q3NS10-F1
#
_cell.length_a   1.000
_cell.length_b   1.000
_cell.length_c   1.000
_cell.angle_alpha   90.00
_cell.angle_beta   90.00
_cell.angle_gamma   90.00
#
_symmetry.space_group_name_H-M   'P 1'
#
loop_
_entity.id
_entity.type
_entity.pdbx_description
1 polymer ?
#
loop_
_entity_poly.entity_id
_entity_poly.type
_entity_poly.pdbx_seq_one_letter_code
_entity_poly.pdbx_strand_id
1 'polypeptide(L)'
;MYDFILKTAASLYPKLKLENIKNNKGLTPLKLAAKTGKIGIFSHILKREFDESHTKHLSRKFTQWVYGPVTSSLYDLASVDSYEDNSVVEILVYGNGIPNRHEMLQTEPLSRLMESKWKKFAGGMFFFNFLFYLLYLIIFTLVAYNKKSDKELPFRIEYNTMGYLYVSGQLVTALSNCYFFITGVTPQDLRGFSVCSLVQGALFLVASGLYLSKRPEYLGFLVLCLALSWVNLLYFSRGDKHMGVYSIMIQKMILSDIMRFLFVYAVFLFGFSRASYGPLDDNELCLKPTFASISYTTLQLFKFTIGMGDMEFTQDYQYIEVFYILLIAYIILTYILLLNMLIALMNRTVEKTPWRGVTVAITILDMEKRLPRCMRKWLRCGVDINLGKNIEDGCRRCFRVEEVNWNKWNINLGIINEEPGWDQAQQPASDTSTYTGSGSGNRP
;
A
#
# COMPACT_ATOMS: atom_id res chain seq x y z
N MET A 1 11.26 34.69 9.77
CA MET A 1 10.62 35.42 8.64
C MET A 1 9.15 35.06 8.47
N TYR A 2 8.81 33.77 8.28
CA TYR A 2 7.40 33.35 8.08
C TYR A 2 6.47 33.79 9.23
N ASP A 3 6.86 33.54 10.48
CA ASP A 3 6.05 33.93 11.65
C ASP A 3 5.92 35.44 11.80
N PHE A 4 6.97 36.20 11.46
CA PHE A 4 6.95 37.66 11.50
C PHE A 4 5.89 38.21 10.54
N ILE A 5 5.86 37.71 9.30
CA ILE A 5 4.85 38.11 8.31
C ILE A 5 3.43 37.80 8.81
N LEU A 6 3.23 36.64 9.44
CA LEU A 6 1.91 36.28 9.99
C LEU A 6 1.50 37.19 11.16
N LYS A 7 2.41 37.52 12.08
CA LYS A 7 2.14 38.45 13.17
C LYS A 7 1.79 39.84 12.65
N THR A 8 2.57 40.37 11.71
CA THR A 8 2.31 41.67 11.07
C THR A 8 1.00 41.66 10.26
N ALA A 9 0.69 40.57 9.57
CA ALA A 9 -0.57 40.46 8.83
C ALA A 9 -1.78 40.43 9.78
N ALA A 10 -1.67 39.75 10.92
CA ALA A 10 -2.74 39.71 11.91
C ALA A 10 -2.96 41.06 12.61
N SER A 11 -1.90 41.87 12.80
CA SER A 11 -2.04 43.22 13.34
C SER A 11 -2.66 44.20 12.33
N LEU A 12 -2.30 44.10 11.05
CA LEU A 12 -2.79 44.99 10.00
C LEU A 12 -4.19 44.59 9.48
N TYR A 13 -4.46 43.29 9.35
CA TYR A 13 -5.69 42.75 8.73
C TYR A 13 -6.25 41.57 9.53
N PRO A 14 -6.92 41.82 10.68
CA PRO A 14 -7.37 40.76 11.60
C PRO A 14 -8.41 39.79 11.01
N LYS A 15 -9.15 40.20 9.96
CA LYS A 15 -10.13 39.34 9.28
C LYS A 15 -9.50 38.42 8.21
N LEU A 16 -8.28 38.72 7.75
CA LEU A 16 -7.66 38.01 6.64
C LEU A 16 -6.83 36.80 7.13
N LYS A 17 -7.32 35.59 6.87
CA LYS A 17 -6.57 34.35 7.13
C LYS A 17 -5.57 34.06 6.01
N LEU A 18 -4.36 34.61 6.12
CA LEU A 18 -3.31 34.53 5.08
C LEU A 18 -2.97 33.07 4.68
N GLU A 19 -3.03 32.12 5.61
CA GLU A 19 -2.72 30.71 5.34
C GLU A 19 -3.78 29.98 4.51
N ASN A 20 -5.01 30.50 4.46
CA ASN A 20 -6.10 29.90 3.70
C ASN A 20 -6.08 30.33 2.24
N ILE A 21 -5.26 31.33 1.88
CA ILE A 21 -5.09 31.79 0.51
C ILE A 21 -4.42 30.67 -0.30
N LYS A 22 -5.07 30.29 -1.41
CA LYS A 22 -4.60 29.24 -2.30
C LYS A 22 -3.93 29.85 -3.52
N ASN A 23 -2.93 29.16 -4.06
CA ASN A 23 -2.37 29.50 -5.37
C ASN A 23 -3.29 29.05 -6.52
N ASN A 24 -2.90 29.34 -7.77
CA ASN A 24 -3.64 28.92 -8.98
C ASN A 24 -3.81 27.39 -9.10
N LYS A 25 -3.03 26.58 -8.36
CA LYS A 25 -3.14 25.12 -8.29
C LYS A 25 -3.97 24.64 -7.09
N GLY A 26 -4.65 25.54 -6.38
CA GLY A 26 -5.47 25.22 -5.20
C GLY A 26 -4.67 24.84 -3.95
N LEU A 27 -3.35 25.09 -3.90
CA LEU A 27 -2.48 24.72 -2.80
C LEU A 27 -2.33 25.89 -1.83
N THR A 28 -2.54 25.63 -0.53
CA THR A 28 -2.15 26.52 0.57
C THR A 28 -0.64 26.47 0.81
N PRO A 29 -0.05 27.40 1.58
CA PRO A 29 1.39 27.37 1.90
C PRO A 29 1.84 26.03 2.50
N LEU A 30 1.01 25.42 3.36
CA LEU A 30 1.28 24.10 3.93
C LEU A 30 1.25 22.99 2.85
N LYS A 31 0.23 22.98 2.00
CA LYS A 31 0.12 22.00 0.89
C LYS A 31 1.28 22.14 -0.10
N LEU A 32 1.76 23.37 -0.32
CA LEU A 32 2.91 23.65 -1.16
C LEU A 32 4.23 23.16 -0.53
N ALA A 33 4.42 23.38 0.77
CA ALA A 33 5.57 22.86 1.50
C ALA A 33 5.63 21.32 1.44
N ALA A 34 4.46 20.68 1.59
CA ALA A 34 4.32 19.22 1.43
C ALA A 34 4.68 18.75 0.02
N LYS A 35 4.15 19.41 -1.01
CA LYS A 35 4.40 19.04 -2.42
C LYS A 35 5.85 19.24 -2.85
N THR A 36 6.53 20.24 -2.30
CA THR A 36 7.94 20.56 -2.63
C THR A 36 8.96 19.79 -1.80
N GLY A 37 8.51 19.05 -0.77
CA GLY A 37 9.40 18.27 0.10
C GLY A 37 10.27 19.11 1.03
N LYS A 38 9.84 20.34 1.37
CA LYS A 38 10.60 21.25 2.23
C LYS A 38 10.30 20.97 3.70
N ILE A 39 11.02 20.02 4.30
CA ILE A 39 10.76 19.53 5.65
C ILE A 39 10.85 20.59 6.76
N GLY A 40 11.82 21.52 6.67
CA GLY A 40 12.03 22.53 7.71
C GLY A 40 10.81 23.44 7.90
N ILE A 41 10.34 24.08 6.82
CA ILE A 41 9.16 24.94 6.87
C ILE A 41 7.88 24.14 7.14
N PHE A 42 7.79 22.90 6.62
CA PHE A 42 6.66 22.03 6.86
C PHE A 42 6.50 21.68 8.35
N SER A 43 7.58 21.20 8.98
CA SER A 43 7.60 20.88 10.41
C SER A 43 7.37 22.12 11.25
N HIS A 44 7.91 23.27 10.84
CA HIS A 44 7.70 24.55 11.53
C HIS A 44 6.23 24.95 11.54
N ILE A 45 5.55 24.92 10.38
CA ILE A 45 4.12 25.27 10.31
C ILE A 45 3.28 24.32 11.18
N LEU A 46 3.52 23.00 11.11
CA LEU A 46 2.73 22.03 11.88
C LEU A 46 2.91 22.15 13.41
N LYS A 47 4.14 22.42 13.87
CA LYS A 47 4.48 22.50 15.30
C LYS A 47 4.43 23.92 15.86
N ARG A 48 3.88 24.88 15.09
CA ARG A 48 3.88 26.29 15.47
C ARG A 48 2.96 26.57 16.65
N GLU A 49 3.51 27.27 17.62
CA GLU A 49 2.86 27.75 18.84
C GLU A 49 3.19 29.23 19.06
N PHE A 50 2.17 30.03 19.35
CA PHE A 50 2.26 31.43 19.74
C PHE A 50 1.65 31.61 21.13
N ASP A 51 2.42 32.23 22.04
CA ASP A 51 2.01 32.46 23.43
C ASP A 51 1.14 33.72 23.59
N GLU A 52 1.31 34.71 22.71
CA GLU A 52 0.59 35.99 22.78
C GLU A 52 -0.90 35.82 22.49
N SER A 53 -1.77 36.36 23.35
CA SER A 53 -3.23 36.20 23.27
C SER A 53 -3.83 36.65 21.93
N HIS A 54 -3.32 37.73 21.33
CA HIS A 54 -3.80 38.28 20.06
C HIS A 54 -3.40 37.43 18.85
N THR A 55 -2.29 36.70 18.89
CA THR A 55 -1.82 35.82 17.79
C THR A 55 -2.04 34.33 18.05
N LYS A 56 -2.57 33.95 19.22
CA LYS A 56 -2.86 32.56 19.60
C LYS A 56 -3.77 31.82 18.60
N HIS A 57 -4.68 32.54 17.93
CA HIS A 57 -5.54 31.95 16.90
C HIS A 57 -4.74 31.46 15.66
N LEU A 58 -3.51 31.92 15.45
CA LEU A 58 -2.65 31.45 14.36
C LEU A 58 -1.86 30.19 14.70
N SER A 59 -1.85 29.79 15.98
CA SER A 59 -1.17 28.57 16.43
C SER A 59 -1.84 27.34 15.83
N ARG A 60 -1.03 26.32 15.54
CA ARG A 60 -1.50 25.00 15.09
C ARG A 60 -1.23 23.94 16.15
N LYS A 61 -0.25 24.16 17.01
CA LYS A 61 -0.02 23.39 18.24
C LYS A 61 -0.55 24.20 19.43
N PHE A 62 -1.30 23.54 20.29
CA PHE A 62 -1.78 24.10 21.56
C PHE A 62 -1.44 23.12 22.68
N THR A 63 -0.65 23.54 23.68
CA THR A 63 -0.48 22.73 24.90
C THR A 63 -1.76 22.75 25.73
N GLN A 64 -2.39 21.59 25.92
CA GLN A 64 -3.59 21.45 26.73
C GLN A 64 -3.24 21.45 28.22
N TRP A 65 -2.30 20.58 28.60
CA TRP A 65 -1.78 20.43 29.94
C TRP A 65 -0.35 19.89 29.89
N VAL A 66 0.41 20.18 30.95
CA VAL A 66 1.77 19.71 31.15
C VAL A 66 1.88 19.17 32.56
N TYR A 67 2.27 17.90 32.69
CA TYR A 67 2.51 17.24 33.96
C TYR A 67 3.94 16.70 33.98
N GLY A 68 4.86 17.50 34.53
CA GLY A 68 6.29 17.20 34.56
C GLY A 68 6.84 16.90 33.14
N PRO A 69 7.32 15.67 32.86
CA PRO A 69 7.84 15.29 31.55
C PRO A 69 6.73 14.99 30.52
N VAL A 70 5.47 14.84 30.93
CA VAL A 70 4.35 14.49 30.04
C VAL A 70 3.64 15.76 29.59
N THR A 71 3.57 15.97 28.28
CA THR A 71 2.87 17.12 27.68
C THR A 71 1.75 16.61 26.77
N SER A 72 0.53 17.08 27.00
CA SER A 72 -0.58 16.85 26.06
C SER A 72 -0.71 18.05 25.13
N SER A 73 -0.50 17.80 23.84
CA SER A 73 -0.55 18.81 22.79
C SER A 73 -1.69 18.52 21.82
N LEU A 74 -2.40 19.57 21.42
CA LEU A 74 -3.47 19.53 20.44
C LEU A 74 -2.97 20.10 19.12
N TYR A 75 -3.07 19.32 18.06
CA TYR A 75 -2.65 19.72 16.72
C TYR A 75 -3.85 19.97 15.81
N ASP A 76 -3.91 21.14 15.18
CA ASP A 76 -4.96 21.49 14.21
C ASP A 76 -4.88 20.59 12.97
N LEU A 77 -5.98 19.90 12.67
CA LEU A 77 -6.08 18.99 11.52
C LEU A 77 -6.52 19.67 10.21
N ALA A 78 -6.80 20.98 10.23
CA ALA A 78 -7.20 21.72 9.03
C ALA A 78 -6.16 21.57 7.91
N SER A 79 -6.60 21.22 6.71
CA SER A 79 -5.79 20.88 5.52
C SER A 79 -4.86 19.65 5.64
N VAL A 80 -4.76 19.04 6.83
CA VAL A 80 -3.91 17.87 7.09
C VAL A 80 -4.70 16.57 6.93
N ASP A 81 -5.86 16.48 7.57
CA ASP A 81 -6.69 15.28 7.53
C ASP A 81 -7.24 15.02 6.12
N SER A 82 -7.38 13.74 5.80
CA SER A 82 -7.81 13.24 4.49
C SER A 82 -9.25 13.62 4.14
N TYR A 83 -10.06 14.03 5.11
CA TYR A 83 -11.44 14.49 4.88
C TYR A 83 -11.53 15.64 3.87
N GLU A 84 -10.51 16.51 3.81
CA GLU A 84 -10.42 17.58 2.81
C GLU A 84 -9.80 17.08 1.51
N ASP A 85 -10.35 17.54 0.37
CA ASP A 85 -9.77 17.26 -0.94
C ASP A 85 -8.35 17.83 -1.07
N ASN A 86 -7.45 17.05 -1.66
CA ASN A 86 -6.03 17.36 -1.77
C ASN A 86 -5.41 17.66 -0.39
N SER A 87 -5.68 16.82 0.60
CA SER A 87 -5.08 16.92 1.94
C SER A 87 -3.56 16.80 1.89
N VAL A 88 -2.87 17.30 2.92
CA VAL A 88 -1.41 17.13 3.05
C VAL A 88 -1.03 15.65 3.05
N VAL A 89 -1.78 14.80 3.77
CA VAL A 89 -1.49 13.36 3.83
C VAL A 89 -1.66 12.74 2.44
N GLU A 90 -2.69 13.11 1.69
CA GLU A 90 -2.90 12.63 0.32
C GLU A 90 -1.76 13.07 -0.63
N ILE A 91 -1.35 14.34 -0.56
CA ILE A 91 -0.24 14.87 -1.37
C ILE A 91 1.07 14.15 -1.05
N LEU A 92 1.37 13.89 0.22
CA LEU A 92 2.59 13.19 0.64
C LEU A 92 2.59 11.72 0.22
N VAL A 93 1.43 11.09 0.23
CA VAL A 93 1.28 9.66 -0.02
C VAL A 93 1.26 9.33 -1.52
N TYR A 94 0.45 10.05 -2.31
CA TYR A 94 0.33 9.84 -3.77
C TYR A 94 1.33 10.69 -4.57
N GLY A 95 1.97 11.67 -3.95
CA GLY A 95 3.05 12.44 -4.57
C GLY A 95 4.26 11.59 -4.89
N ASN A 96 4.41 11.23 -6.17
CA ASN A 96 5.62 10.59 -6.67
C ASN A 96 6.72 11.64 -6.87
N GLY A 97 7.94 11.32 -6.45
CA GLY A 97 9.12 12.17 -6.65
C GLY A 97 9.33 13.29 -5.63
N ILE A 98 8.60 13.32 -4.51
CA ILE A 98 8.82 14.31 -3.45
C ILE A 98 10.08 13.94 -2.65
N PRO A 99 11.09 14.84 -2.52
CA PRO A 99 12.25 14.59 -1.68
C PRO A 99 11.86 14.53 -0.21
N ASN A 100 12.51 13.69 0.58
CA ASN A 100 12.33 13.56 2.04
C ASN A 100 10.90 13.27 2.53
N ARG A 101 9.98 12.81 1.67
CA ARG A 101 8.58 12.50 2.06
C ARG A 101 8.46 11.52 3.23
N HIS A 102 9.44 10.64 3.40
CA HIS A 102 9.46 9.63 4.45
C HIS A 102 9.70 10.28 5.82
N GLU A 103 10.66 11.20 5.91
CA GLU A 103 10.90 12.01 7.10
C GLU A 103 9.68 12.89 7.41
N MET A 104 9.05 13.48 6.39
CA MET A 104 7.85 14.31 6.56
C MET A 104 6.68 13.51 7.17
N LEU A 105 6.45 12.27 6.74
CA LEU A 105 5.42 11.40 7.33
C LEU A 105 5.76 10.91 8.75
N GLN A 106 7.04 10.89 9.13
CA GLN A 106 7.47 10.55 10.49
C GLN A 106 7.33 11.73 11.46
N THR A 107 7.23 12.96 10.96
CA THR A 107 6.98 14.12 11.82
C THR A 107 5.68 13.95 12.61
N GLU A 108 5.74 14.29 13.89
CA GLU A 108 4.54 14.52 14.69
C GLU A 108 3.86 15.79 14.17
N PRO A 109 2.53 15.81 13.93
CA PRO A 109 1.49 14.86 14.40
C PRO A 109 1.15 13.70 13.45
N LEU A 110 1.70 13.67 12.24
CA LEU A 110 1.28 12.74 11.18
C LEU A 110 1.49 11.28 11.54
N SER A 111 2.64 10.93 12.12
CA SER A 111 2.95 9.55 12.51
C SER A 111 1.92 8.98 13.49
N ARG A 112 1.59 9.77 14.53
CA ARG A 112 0.58 9.43 15.55
C ARG A 112 -0.84 9.41 14.99
N LEU A 113 -1.16 10.33 14.08
CA LEU A 113 -2.46 10.34 13.39
C LEU A 113 -2.66 9.05 12.59
N MET A 114 -1.65 8.59 11.86
CA MET A 114 -1.73 7.35 11.07
C MET A 114 -1.81 6.11 11.96
N GLU A 115 -1.09 6.08 13.08
CA GLU A 115 -1.23 4.99 14.06
C GLU A 115 -2.64 4.93 14.67
N SER A 116 -3.22 6.09 14.99
CA SER A 116 -4.59 6.19 15.51
C SER A 116 -5.61 5.67 14.49
N LYS A 117 -5.48 6.07 13.22
CA LYS A 117 -6.35 5.58 12.13
C LYS A 117 -6.25 4.06 11.96
N TRP A 118 -5.03 3.51 12.04
CA TRP A 118 -4.80 2.07 11.96
C TRP A 118 -5.52 1.31 13.07
N LYS A 119 -5.37 1.75 14.33
CA LYS A 119 -6.01 1.11 15.49
C LYS A 119 -7.54 1.24 15.46
N LYS A 120 -8.07 2.37 15.02
CA LYS A 120 -9.52 2.65 15.06
C LYS A 120 -10.32 1.88 14.01
N PHE A 121 -9.83 1.80 12.77
CA PHE A 121 -10.60 1.17 11.68
C PHE A 121 -9.76 0.36 10.70
N ALA A 122 -8.57 0.87 10.33
CA ALA A 122 -7.85 0.32 9.18
C ALA A 122 -7.37 -1.12 9.45
N GLY A 123 -6.93 -1.43 10.67
CA GLY A 123 -6.50 -2.78 11.04
C GLY A 123 -7.63 -3.81 10.97
N GLY A 124 -8.82 -3.46 11.49
CA GLY A 124 -9.99 -4.35 11.45
C GLY A 124 -10.47 -4.58 10.02
N MET A 125 -10.66 -3.51 9.24
CA MET A 125 -11.08 -3.60 7.84
C MET A 125 -10.06 -4.37 6.98
N PHE A 126 -8.76 -4.16 7.22
CA PHE A 126 -7.70 -4.88 6.53
C PHE A 126 -7.73 -6.39 6.84
N PHE A 127 -7.97 -6.77 8.10
CA PHE A 127 -8.13 -8.16 8.49
C PHE A 127 -9.36 -8.82 7.84
N PHE A 128 -10.50 -8.12 7.79
CA PHE A 128 -11.68 -8.63 7.08
C PHE A 128 -11.42 -8.81 5.58
N ASN A 129 -10.75 -7.84 4.94
CA ASN A 129 -10.36 -7.96 3.53
C ASN A 129 -9.42 -9.15 3.28
N PHE A 130 -8.49 -9.41 4.20
CA PHE A 130 -7.63 -10.60 4.16
C PHE A 130 -8.46 -11.89 4.24
N LEU A 131 -9.43 -11.96 5.17
CA LEU A 131 -10.29 -13.13 5.32
C LEU A 131 -11.12 -13.40 4.05
N PHE A 132 -11.73 -12.38 3.46
CA PHE A 132 -12.46 -12.51 2.19
C PHE A 132 -11.55 -12.98 1.04
N TYR A 133 -10.33 -12.46 0.96
CA TYR A 133 -9.36 -12.89 -0.04
C TYR A 133 -8.96 -14.37 0.15
N LEU A 134 -8.74 -14.79 1.39
CA LEU A 134 -8.42 -16.17 1.71
C LEU A 134 -9.58 -17.13 1.38
N LEU A 135 -10.83 -16.72 1.65
CA LEU A 135 -12.02 -17.45 1.20
C LEU A 135 -12.09 -17.56 -0.33
N TYR A 136 -11.82 -16.48 -1.05
CA TYR A 136 -11.72 -16.50 -2.51
C TYR A 136 -10.66 -17.50 -3.01
N LEU A 137 -9.48 -17.54 -2.39
CA LEU A 137 -8.42 -18.48 -2.76
C LEU A 137 -8.85 -19.93 -2.54
N ILE A 138 -9.50 -20.23 -1.41
CA ILE A 138 -10.01 -21.58 -1.12
C ILE A 138 -11.05 -22.00 -2.15
N ILE A 139 -12.00 -21.11 -2.48
CA ILE A 139 -13.00 -21.37 -3.52
C ILE A 139 -12.30 -21.61 -4.87
N PHE A 140 -11.31 -20.80 -5.22
CA PHE A 140 -10.58 -20.93 -6.47
C PHE A 140 -9.79 -22.25 -6.56
N THR A 141 -9.13 -22.67 -5.47
CA THR A 141 -8.46 -23.98 -5.40
C THR A 141 -9.45 -25.14 -5.49
N LEU A 142 -10.61 -25.04 -4.82
CA LEU A 142 -11.64 -26.09 -4.87
C LEU A 142 -12.25 -26.22 -6.27
N VAL A 143 -12.47 -25.11 -6.98
CA VAL A 143 -12.93 -25.11 -8.37
C VAL A 143 -11.88 -25.71 -9.30
N ALA A 144 -10.59 -25.38 -9.10
CA ALA A 144 -9.52 -25.96 -9.91
C ALA A 144 -9.32 -27.47 -9.64
N TYR A 145 -9.45 -27.91 -8.39
CA TYR A 145 -9.28 -29.31 -7.98
C TYR A 145 -10.45 -30.20 -8.39
N ASN A 146 -11.69 -29.75 -8.20
CA ASN A 146 -12.90 -30.52 -8.55
C ASN A 146 -13.22 -30.52 -10.05
N LYS A 147 -12.26 -30.13 -10.90
CA LYS A 147 -12.43 -30.16 -12.35
C LYS A 147 -12.56 -31.61 -12.81
N LYS A 148 -13.69 -31.93 -13.47
CA LYS A 148 -13.88 -33.21 -14.15
C LYS A 148 -13.09 -33.20 -15.48
N SER A 149 -12.11 -34.09 -15.60
CA SER A 149 -11.23 -34.19 -16.79
C SER A 149 -11.92 -34.79 -18.04
N ASP A 150 -13.03 -35.51 -17.90
CA ASP A 150 -13.58 -36.38 -18.95
C ASP A 150 -14.72 -35.81 -19.80
N LYS A 151 -14.95 -34.48 -19.82
CA LYS A 151 -16.09 -33.89 -20.54
C LYS A 151 -15.69 -32.86 -21.59
N GLU A 152 -16.39 -32.91 -22.73
CA GLU A 152 -16.28 -31.93 -23.82
C GLU A 152 -16.51 -30.49 -23.30
N LEU A 153 -15.68 -29.57 -23.78
CA LEU A 153 -15.75 -28.15 -23.47
C LEU A 153 -16.84 -27.48 -24.34
N PRO A 154 -17.69 -26.59 -23.80
CA PRO A 154 -17.88 -26.23 -22.39
C PRO A 154 -18.65 -27.31 -21.61
N PHE A 155 -18.34 -27.45 -20.32
CA PHE A 155 -18.95 -28.48 -19.48
C PHE A 155 -20.48 -28.36 -19.46
N ARG A 156 -21.18 -29.43 -19.86
CA ARG A 156 -22.63 -29.53 -19.65
C ARG A 156 -22.93 -29.42 -18.16
N ILE A 157 -23.79 -28.48 -17.79
CA ILE A 157 -24.25 -28.26 -16.42
C ILE A 157 -24.97 -29.54 -15.97
N GLU A 158 -24.41 -30.24 -14.99
CA GLU A 158 -25.11 -31.35 -14.34
C GLU A 158 -26.18 -30.77 -13.41
N TYR A 159 -27.43 -31.23 -13.55
CA TYR A 159 -28.56 -30.83 -12.69
C TYR A 159 -28.50 -31.48 -11.29
N ASN A 160 -27.34 -31.40 -10.63
CA ASN A 160 -27.08 -31.92 -9.29
C ASN A 160 -26.69 -30.78 -8.34
N THR A 161 -26.93 -30.93 -7.03
CA THR A 161 -26.55 -29.95 -6.00
C THR A 161 -25.05 -29.59 -6.05
N MET A 162 -24.18 -30.59 -6.30
CA MET A 162 -22.74 -30.38 -6.49
C MET A 162 -22.41 -29.63 -7.79
N GLY A 163 -23.21 -29.82 -8.84
CA GLY A 163 -23.08 -29.09 -10.11
C GLY A 163 -23.40 -27.61 -9.94
N TYR A 164 -24.49 -27.27 -9.26
CA TYR A 164 -24.84 -25.89 -8.95
C TYR A 164 -23.79 -25.20 -8.06
N LEU A 165 -23.24 -25.91 -7.07
CA LEU A 165 -22.17 -25.38 -6.21
C LEU A 165 -20.88 -25.12 -7.00
N TYR A 166 -20.54 -26.00 -7.94
CA TYR A 166 -19.39 -25.81 -8.81
C TYR A 166 -19.56 -24.59 -9.74
N VAL A 167 -20.75 -24.44 -10.35
CA VAL A 167 -21.07 -23.27 -11.20
C VAL A 167 -21.07 -21.97 -10.40
N SER A 168 -21.60 -21.98 -9.18
CA SER A 168 -21.57 -20.79 -8.31
C SER A 168 -20.13 -20.42 -7.92
N GLY A 169 -19.26 -21.40 -7.64
CA GLY A 169 -17.83 -21.18 -7.43
C GLY A 169 -17.13 -20.60 -8.67
N GLN A 170 -17.45 -21.08 -9.87
CA GLN A 170 -16.95 -20.50 -11.12
C GLN A 170 -17.40 -19.05 -11.33
N LEU A 171 -18.65 -18.73 -10.99
CA LEU A 171 -19.18 -17.38 -11.08
C LEU A 171 -18.48 -16.43 -10.08
N VAL A 172 -18.31 -16.85 -8.83
CA VAL A 172 -17.61 -16.06 -7.79
C VAL A 172 -16.16 -15.82 -8.19
N THR A 173 -15.47 -16.82 -8.71
CA THR A 173 -14.07 -16.68 -9.17
C THR A 173 -13.96 -15.78 -10.40
N ALA A 174 -14.89 -15.85 -11.34
CA ALA A 174 -14.95 -14.95 -12.49
C ALA A 174 -15.21 -13.49 -12.09
N LEU A 175 -16.21 -13.25 -11.23
CA LEU A 175 -16.52 -11.91 -10.71
C LEU A 175 -15.34 -11.32 -9.93
N SER A 176 -14.69 -12.12 -9.09
CA SER A 176 -13.52 -11.70 -8.31
C SER A 176 -12.33 -11.31 -9.20
N ASN A 177 -12.01 -12.13 -10.21
CA ASN A 177 -10.90 -11.83 -11.13
C ASN A 177 -11.20 -10.61 -12.01
N CYS A 178 -12.46 -10.41 -12.43
CA CYS A 178 -12.87 -9.20 -13.13
C CYS A 178 -12.72 -7.95 -12.25
N TYR A 179 -13.14 -8.04 -10.98
CA TYR A 179 -12.94 -6.97 -10.00
C TYR A 179 -11.45 -6.64 -9.79
N PHE A 180 -10.57 -7.65 -9.67
CA PHE A 180 -9.13 -7.44 -9.56
C PHE A 180 -8.53 -6.81 -10.82
N PHE A 181 -9.02 -7.17 -12.01
CA PHE A 181 -8.59 -6.56 -13.26
C PHE A 181 -8.96 -5.08 -13.33
N ILE A 182 -10.22 -4.72 -13.03
CA ILE A 182 -10.68 -3.32 -13.03
C ILE A 182 -9.90 -2.49 -11.99
N THR A 183 -9.76 -3.04 -10.78
CA THR A 183 -8.99 -2.39 -9.70
C THR A 183 -7.52 -2.21 -10.11
N GLY A 184 -6.93 -3.20 -10.79
CA GLY A 184 -5.56 -3.14 -11.30
C GLY A 184 -5.34 -2.10 -12.40
N VAL A 185 -6.33 -1.90 -13.28
CA VAL A 185 -6.28 -0.90 -14.37
C VAL A 185 -6.45 0.52 -13.85
N THR A 186 -7.12 0.71 -12.72
CA THR A 186 -7.40 2.04 -12.18
C THR A 186 -6.09 2.69 -11.72
N PRO A 187 -5.65 3.83 -12.30
CA PRO A 187 -4.29 4.37 -12.12
C PRO A 187 -4.02 4.97 -10.74
N GLN A 188 -4.99 4.94 -9.82
CA GLN A 188 -4.83 5.43 -8.45
C GLN A 188 -3.89 4.53 -7.63
N ASP A 189 -3.77 3.24 -7.98
CA ASP A 189 -2.94 2.25 -7.28
C ASP A 189 -1.62 1.96 -8.02
N LEU A 190 -0.85 3.00 -8.34
CA LEU A 190 0.42 2.90 -9.07
C LEU A 190 1.58 2.39 -8.18
N ARG A 191 1.48 1.18 -7.63
CA ARG A 191 2.58 0.46 -6.97
C ARG A 191 2.51 -1.03 -7.28
N GLY A 192 3.68 -1.70 -7.29
CA GLY A 192 3.93 -3.05 -7.82
C GLY A 192 2.97 -4.20 -7.47
N PHE A 193 2.06 -4.03 -6.50
CA PHE A 193 0.93 -4.93 -6.29
C PHE A 193 -0.10 -4.87 -7.43
N SER A 194 -0.40 -3.68 -7.96
CA SER A 194 -1.27 -3.51 -9.14
C SER A 194 -0.75 -4.33 -10.32
N VAL A 195 0.57 -4.42 -10.51
CA VAL A 195 1.15 -5.18 -11.63
C VAL A 195 0.87 -6.69 -11.50
N CYS A 196 1.12 -7.30 -10.34
CA CYS A 196 0.86 -8.74 -10.16
C CYS A 196 -0.64 -9.07 -10.20
N SER A 197 -1.50 -8.20 -9.64
CA SER A 197 -2.95 -8.38 -9.70
C SER A 197 -3.52 -8.14 -11.10
N LEU A 198 -2.93 -7.22 -11.88
CA LEU A 198 -3.28 -6.97 -13.28
C LEU A 198 -2.87 -8.17 -14.15
N VAL A 199 -1.65 -8.68 -13.97
CA VAL A 199 -1.17 -9.89 -14.68
C VAL A 199 -2.07 -11.09 -14.34
N GLN A 200 -2.43 -11.29 -13.07
CA GLN A 200 -3.39 -12.31 -12.65
C GLN A 200 -4.73 -12.15 -13.39
N GLY A 201 -5.32 -10.94 -13.37
CA GLY A 201 -6.59 -10.67 -14.05
C GLY A 201 -6.52 -10.88 -15.56
N ALA A 202 -5.43 -10.46 -16.20
CA ALA A 202 -5.20 -10.65 -17.63
C ALA A 202 -5.08 -12.13 -18.00
N LEU A 203 -4.32 -12.92 -17.23
CA LEU A 203 -4.20 -14.37 -17.43
C LEU A 203 -5.55 -15.08 -17.28
N PHE A 204 -6.38 -14.64 -16.32
CA PHE A 204 -7.73 -15.18 -16.17
C PHE A 204 -8.64 -14.84 -17.37
N LEU A 205 -8.55 -13.63 -17.93
CA LEU A 205 -9.29 -13.25 -19.13
C LEU A 205 -8.86 -14.09 -20.35
N VAL A 206 -7.55 -14.32 -20.51
CA VAL A 206 -7.02 -15.20 -21.56
C VAL A 206 -7.53 -16.64 -21.36
N ALA A 207 -7.47 -17.17 -20.13
CA ALA A 207 -8.01 -18.48 -19.81
C ALA A 207 -9.52 -18.59 -20.10
N SER A 208 -10.29 -17.55 -19.78
CA SER A 208 -11.73 -17.50 -20.06
C SER A 208 -12.02 -17.45 -21.56
N GLY A 209 -11.25 -16.69 -22.34
CA GLY A 209 -11.37 -16.65 -23.80
C GLY A 209 -11.04 -17.99 -24.46
N LEU A 210 -9.99 -18.68 -23.97
CA LEU A 210 -9.63 -20.02 -24.44
C LEU A 210 -10.67 -21.08 -24.05
N TYR A 211 -11.28 -20.95 -22.87
CA TYR A 211 -12.38 -21.80 -22.42
C TYR A 211 -13.60 -21.68 -23.35
N LEU A 212 -13.97 -20.44 -23.73
CA LEU A 212 -15.04 -20.18 -24.71
C LEU A 212 -14.69 -20.72 -26.10
N SER A 213 -13.42 -20.65 -26.49
CA SER A 213 -12.90 -21.16 -27.76
C SER A 213 -12.75 -22.70 -27.79
N LYS A 214 -13.17 -23.41 -26.72
CA LYS A 214 -13.09 -24.87 -26.57
C LYS A 214 -11.67 -25.44 -26.69
N ARG A 215 -10.63 -24.64 -26.39
CA ARG A 215 -9.23 -25.09 -26.43
C ARG A 215 -8.82 -25.64 -25.07
N PRO A 216 -8.18 -26.83 -24.98
CA PRO A 216 -7.79 -27.42 -23.70
C PRO A 216 -6.67 -26.66 -22.99
N GLU A 217 -5.94 -25.81 -23.72
CA GLU A 217 -4.82 -24.99 -23.24
C GLU A 217 -5.19 -24.01 -22.11
N TYR A 218 -6.48 -23.67 -21.96
CA TYR A 218 -6.95 -22.79 -20.89
C TYR A 218 -6.54 -23.26 -19.49
N LEU A 219 -6.33 -24.58 -19.29
CA LEU A 219 -5.92 -25.14 -18.00
C LEU A 219 -4.55 -24.63 -17.57
N GLY A 220 -3.59 -24.50 -18.49
CA GLY A 220 -2.25 -23.99 -18.16
C GLY A 220 -2.32 -22.57 -17.61
N PHE A 221 -3.05 -21.69 -18.31
CA PHE A 221 -3.26 -20.31 -17.86
C PHE A 221 -4.05 -20.21 -16.56
N LEU A 222 -5.02 -21.11 -16.34
CA LEU A 222 -5.79 -21.17 -15.10
C LEU A 222 -4.92 -21.53 -13.89
N VAL A 223 -4.05 -22.53 -14.02
CA VAL A 223 -3.13 -22.95 -12.95
C VAL A 223 -2.09 -21.86 -12.67
N LEU A 224 -1.56 -21.21 -13.71
CA LEU A 224 -0.66 -20.06 -13.54
C LEU A 224 -1.36 -18.90 -12.84
N CYS A 225 -2.61 -18.61 -13.20
CA CYS A 225 -3.42 -17.61 -12.50
C CYS A 225 -3.60 -17.98 -11.03
N LEU A 226 -3.90 -19.24 -10.72
CA LEU A 226 -4.06 -19.73 -9.34
C LEU A 226 -2.77 -19.57 -8.53
N ALA A 227 -1.63 -19.96 -9.11
CA ALA A 227 -0.32 -19.82 -8.46
C ALA A 227 -0.01 -18.34 -8.16
N LEU A 228 -0.26 -17.44 -9.12
CA LEU A 228 -0.10 -16.00 -8.92
C LEU A 228 -1.06 -15.44 -7.86
N SER A 229 -2.30 -15.92 -7.78
CA SER A 229 -3.24 -15.54 -6.73
C SER A 229 -2.72 -15.92 -5.34
N TRP A 230 -2.10 -17.10 -5.18
CA TRP A 230 -1.47 -17.48 -3.90
C TRP A 230 -0.26 -16.61 -3.58
N VAL A 231 0.57 -16.25 -4.56
CA VAL A 231 1.68 -15.30 -4.36
C VAL A 231 1.15 -13.92 -3.94
N ASN A 232 0.02 -13.49 -4.49
CA ASN A 232 -0.63 -12.22 -4.13
C ASN A 232 -1.13 -12.18 -2.67
N LEU A 233 -1.24 -13.32 -1.97
CA LEU A 233 -1.48 -13.37 -0.53
C LEU A 233 -0.39 -12.63 0.27
N LEU A 234 0.85 -12.61 -0.22
CA LEU A 234 1.96 -11.88 0.41
C LEU A 234 1.68 -10.39 0.56
N TYR A 235 0.75 -9.80 -0.21
CA TYR A 235 0.32 -8.43 -0.01
C TYR A 235 -0.28 -8.19 1.38
N PHE A 236 -1.06 -9.15 1.90
CA PHE A 236 -1.73 -8.99 3.18
C PHE A 236 -0.78 -9.08 4.37
N SER A 237 0.41 -9.65 4.19
CA SER A 237 1.45 -9.64 5.23
C SER A 237 1.95 -8.23 5.58
N ARG A 238 1.63 -7.21 4.77
CA ARG A 238 1.90 -5.78 5.05
C ARG A 238 1.16 -5.24 6.29
N GLY A 239 0.10 -5.91 6.75
CA GLY A 239 -0.66 -5.49 7.93
C GLY A 239 0.08 -5.69 9.25
N ASP A 240 1.01 -6.63 9.30
CA ASP A 240 1.81 -6.87 10.51
C ASP A 240 3.05 -5.96 10.57
N LYS A 241 3.43 -5.57 11.80
CA LYS A 241 4.54 -4.64 12.06
C LYS A 241 5.90 -5.21 11.64
N HIS A 242 6.12 -6.51 11.85
CA HIS A 242 7.39 -7.17 11.57
C HIS A 242 7.38 -7.76 10.17
N MET A 243 6.33 -8.50 9.82
CA MET A 243 6.27 -9.19 8.52
C MET A 243 6.10 -8.22 7.34
N GLY A 244 5.46 -7.06 7.56
CA GLY A 244 5.23 -6.08 6.51
C GLY A 244 6.49 -5.42 5.96
N VAL A 245 7.54 -5.26 6.79
CA VAL A 245 8.83 -4.71 6.33
C VAL A 245 9.48 -5.66 5.32
N TYR A 246 9.51 -6.95 5.63
CA TYR A 246 10.07 -7.97 4.76
C TYR A 246 9.28 -8.12 3.45
N SER A 247 7.94 -8.09 3.52
CA SER A 247 7.08 -8.19 2.34
C SER A 247 7.30 -7.06 1.33
N ILE A 248 7.41 -5.81 1.80
CA ILE A 248 7.68 -4.65 0.94
C ILE A 248 9.06 -4.79 0.27
N MET A 249 10.06 -5.27 1.03
CA MET A 249 11.40 -5.51 0.51
C MET A 249 11.40 -6.58 -0.59
N ILE A 250 10.77 -7.73 -0.34
CA ILE A 250 10.65 -8.84 -1.30
C ILE A 250 9.94 -8.40 -2.58
N GLN A 251 8.82 -7.68 -2.48
CA GLN A 251 8.07 -7.25 -3.67
C GLN A 251 8.86 -6.26 -4.53
N LYS A 252 9.60 -5.33 -3.90
CA LYS A 252 10.45 -4.37 -4.62
C LYS A 252 11.64 -5.08 -5.29
N MET A 253 12.23 -6.04 -4.59
CA MET A 253 13.33 -6.89 -5.06
C MET A 253 12.92 -7.71 -6.29
N ILE A 254 11.75 -8.36 -6.24
CA ILE A 254 11.22 -9.16 -7.36
C ILE A 254 10.93 -8.27 -8.58
N LEU A 255 10.19 -7.18 -8.42
CA LEU A 255 9.73 -6.41 -9.59
C LEU A 255 10.84 -5.62 -10.29
N SER A 256 11.75 -4.99 -9.55
CA SER A 256 12.76 -4.12 -10.14
C SER A 256 14.07 -4.84 -10.45
N ASP A 257 14.55 -5.68 -9.53
CA ASP A 257 15.90 -6.21 -9.61
C ASP A 257 15.93 -7.59 -10.29
N ILE A 258 15.00 -8.50 -9.94
CA ILE A 258 14.88 -9.81 -10.61
C ILE A 258 14.48 -9.65 -12.08
N MET A 259 13.62 -8.70 -12.47
CA MET A 259 13.23 -8.53 -13.88
C MET A 259 14.41 -8.11 -14.78
N ARG A 260 15.30 -7.24 -14.30
CA ARG A 260 16.51 -6.84 -15.05
C ARG A 260 17.46 -8.00 -15.23
N PHE A 261 17.61 -8.81 -14.18
CA PHE A 261 18.41 -10.03 -14.24
C PHE A 261 17.81 -11.06 -15.19
N LEU A 262 16.50 -11.32 -15.08
CA LEU A 262 15.78 -12.27 -15.92
C LEU A 262 15.94 -11.92 -17.40
N PHE A 263 15.96 -10.62 -17.75
CA PHE A 263 16.23 -10.17 -19.11
C PHE A 263 17.63 -10.55 -19.58
N VAL A 264 18.68 -10.26 -18.80
CA VAL A 264 20.05 -10.65 -19.13
C VAL A 264 20.16 -12.17 -19.23
N TYR A 265 19.62 -12.90 -18.26
CA TYR A 265 19.59 -14.35 -18.25
C TYR A 265 18.88 -14.94 -19.48
N ALA A 266 17.76 -14.37 -19.91
CA ALA A 266 17.03 -14.82 -21.10
C ALA A 266 17.87 -14.68 -22.38
N VAL A 267 18.62 -13.58 -22.54
CA VAL A 267 19.54 -13.38 -23.67
C VAL A 267 20.61 -14.49 -23.71
N PHE A 268 21.20 -14.81 -22.55
CA PHE A 268 22.15 -15.91 -22.44
C PHE A 268 21.49 -17.26 -22.75
N LEU A 269 20.33 -17.55 -22.15
CA LEU A 269 19.61 -18.81 -22.35
C LEU A 269 19.27 -19.06 -23.83
N PHE A 270 18.73 -18.06 -24.53
CA PHE A 270 18.43 -18.19 -25.96
C PHE A 270 19.68 -18.26 -26.84
N GLY A 271 20.73 -17.49 -26.51
CA GLY A 271 22.00 -17.53 -27.24
C GLY A 271 22.68 -18.89 -27.17
N PHE A 272 22.80 -19.44 -25.96
CA PHE A 272 23.36 -20.78 -25.75
C PHE A 272 22.45 -21.89 -26.28
N SER A 273 21.12 -21.75 -26.17
CA SER A 273 20.19 -22.69 -26.79
C SER A 273 20.33 -22.74 -28.31
N ARG A 274 20.60 -21.61 -28.97
CA ARG A 274 20.85 -21.57 -30.42
C ARG A 274 22.21 -22.14 -30.78
N ALA A 275 23.24 -21.92 -29.96
CA ALA A 275 24.58 -22.47 -30.18
C ALA A 275 24.64 -23.99 -29.97
N SER A 276 23.85 -24.51 -29.03
CA SER A 276 23.68 -25.95 -28.77
C SER A 276 22.71 -26.64 -29.74
N TYR A 277 22.04 -25.90 -30.62
CA TYR A 277 21.19 -26.46 -31.67
C TYR A 277 22.07 -26.80 -32.88
N GLY A 278 22.36 -28.09 -33.07
CA GLY A 278 23.01 -28.61 -34.27
C GLY A 278 21.98 -28.91 -35.38
N PRO A 279 22.29 -28.65 -36.66
CA PRO A 279 21.51 -29.20 -37.76
C PRO A 279 21.63 -30.74 -37.73
N LEU A 280 20.50 -31.44 -37.69
CA LEU A 280 20.45 -32.87 -37.94
C LEU A 280 20.56 -33.08 -39.45
N ASP A 281 21.53 -33.89 -39.89
CA ASP A 281 21.58 -34.34 -41.29
C ASP A 281 20.32 -35.18 -41.59
N ASP A 282 19.66 -34.85 -42.69
CA ASP A 282 18.30 -35.30 -43.08
C ASP A 282 18.14 -36.81 -43.38
N ASN A 283 19.10 -37.68 -43.03
CA ASN A 283 19.18 -39.02 -43.64
C ASN A 283 19.08 -40.24 -42.73
N GLU A 284 18.74 -40.13 -41.45
CA GLU A 284 18.33 -41.30 -40.68
C GLU A 284 17.03 -41.04 -39.90
N LEU A 285 16.14 -42.04 -39.96
CA LEU A 285 14.85 -42.10 -39.29
C LEU A 285 15.05 -42.14 -37.77
N CYS A 286 15.49 -41.03 -37.17
CA CYS A 286 15.73 -40.92 -35.75
C CYS A 286 14.40 -40.89 -34.98
N LEU A 287 14.07 -42.01 -34.36
CA LEU A 287 12.91 -42.24 -33.47
C LEU A 287 12.88 -41.37 -32.20
N LYS A 288 13.81 -40.44 -32.01
CA LYS A 288 13.83 -39.50 -30.88
C LYS A 288 14.00 -38.06 -31.38
N PRO A 289 12.98 -37.20 -31.26
CA PRO A 289 13.02 -35.80 -31.69
C PRO A 289 13.76 -34.93 -30.65
N THR A 290 14.93 -35.37 -30.18
CA THR A 290 15.56 -34.82 -28.97
C THR A 290 16.12 -33.41 -29.17
N PHE A 291 16.36 -32.96 -30.41
CA PHE A 291 16.91 -31.62 -30.67
C PHE A 291 16.31 -30.89 -31.89
N ALA A 292 15.22 -31.39 -32.48
CA ALA A 292 14.62 -30.74 -33.66
C ALA A 292 14.01 -29.35 -33.35
N SER A 293 13.71 -29.07 -32.08
CA SER A 293 13.07 -27.81 -31.65
C SER A 293 13.96 -27.03 -30.67
N ILE A 294 14.22 -25.76 -31.00
CA ILE A 294 14.98 -24.83 -30.14
C ILE A 294 14.34 -24.67 -28.76
N SER A 295 13.01 -24.81 -28.67
CA SER A 295 12.25 -24.75 -27.42
C SER A 295 12.60 -25.88 -26.45
N TYR A 296 12.82 -27.10 -26.96
CA TYR A 296 13.22 -28.23 -26.13
C TYR A 296 14.64 -28.03 -25.58
N THR A 297 15.60 -27.60 -26.42
CA THR A 297 16.97 -27.28 -26.00
C THR A 297 17.00 -26.15 -24.97
N THR A 298 16.18 -25.12 -25.15
CA THR A 298 16.04 -24.01 -24.18
C THR A 298 15.55 -24.52 -22.83
N LEU A 299 14.57 -25.42 -22.81
CA LEU A 299 14.02 -26.01 -21.59
C LEU A 299 15.04 -26.93 -20.90
N GLN A 300 15.79 -27.70 -21.67
CA GLN A 300 16.89 -28.55 -21.17
C GLN A 300 17.95 -27.71 -20.46
N LEU A 301 18.46 -26.66 -21.09
CA LEU A 301 19.45 -25.74 -20.50
C LEU A 301 18.91 -25.04 -19.25
N PHE A 302 17.63 -24.65 -19.26
CA PHE A 302 16.98 -24.10 -18.07
C PHE A 302 16.95 -25.12 -16.91
N LYS A 303 16.62 -26.40 -17.17
CA LYS A 303 16.68 -27.46 -16.15
C LYS A 303 18.10 -27.62 -15.58
N PHE A 304 19.13 -27.49 -16.41
CA PHE A 304 20.53 -27.50 -15.94
C PHE A 304 20.83 -26.39 -14.95
N THR A 305 20.38 -25.16 -15.22
CA THR A 305 20.64 -24.03 -14.29
C THR A 305 19.99 -24.19 -12.92
N ILE A 306 18.89 -24.95 -12.83
CA ILE A 306 18.22 -25.27 -11.56
C ILE A 306 18.92 -26.45 -10.84
N GLY A 307 19.65 -27.29 -11.59
CA GLY A 307 20.25 -28.53 -11.08
C GLY A 307 19.37 -29.78 -11.31
N MET A 308 18.35 -29.70 -12.17
CA MET A 308 17.47 -30.81 -12.56
C MET A 308 17.81 -31.39 -13.95
N GLY A 309 18.98 -31.09 -14.49
CA GLY A 309 19.38 -31.55 -15.83
C GLY A 309 20.03 -32.92 -15.80
N ASP A 310 19.45 -33.91 -16.49
CA ASP A 310 19.97 -35.28 -16.56
C ASP A 310 20.93 -35.44 -17.73
N MET A 311 22.22 -35.72 -17.55
CA MET A 311 23.21 -35.78 -18.65
C MET A 311 23.00 -36.92 -19.69
N GLU A 312 21.95 -37.72 -19.60
CA GLU A 312 21.69 -38.88 -20.47
C GLU A 312 21.39 -38.52 -21.95
N PHE A 313 21.19 -37.24 -22.28
CA PHE A 313 20.84 -36.79 -23.63
C PHE A 313 22.04 -36.45 -24.54
N THR A 314 23.28 -36.54 -24.05
CA THR A 314 24.49 -36.09 -24.80
C THR A 314 25.13 -37.16 -25.67
N GLN A 315 24.58 -38.38 -25.70
CA GLN A 315 25.25 -39.54 -26.33
C GLN A 315 25.23 -39.52 -27.87
N ASP A 316 24.37 -38.71 -28.50
CA ASP A 316 24.13 -38.74 -29.95
C ASP A 316 24.82 -37.61 -30.75
N TYR A 317 25.78 -36.88 -30.18
CA TYR A 317 26.46 -35.76 -30.87
C TYR A 317 27.79 -36.17 -31.54
N GLN A 318 27.95 -35.78 -32.81
CA GLN A 318 29.18 -36.02 -33.59
C GLN A 318 30.42 -35.32 -32.99
N TYR A 319 30.23 -34.17 -32.32
CA TYR A 319 31.27 -33.40 -31.64
C TYR A 319 30.97 -33.24 -30.15
N ILE A 320 30.92 -34.37 -29.44
CA ILE A 320 30.54 -34.42 -28.02
C ILE A 320 31.43 -33.52 -27.13
N GLU A 321 32.72 -33.43 -27.44
CA GLU A 321 33.69 -32.63 -26.67
C GLU A 321 33.40 -31.12 -26.74
N VAL A 322 33.05 -30.60 -27.92
CA VAL A 322 32.73 -29.17 -28.10
C VAL A 322 31.44 -28.82 -27.35
N PHE A 323 30.47 -29.73 -27.35
CA PHE A 323 29.22 -29.56 -26.62
C PHE A 323 29.46 -29.49 -25.10
N TYR A 324 30.28 -30.38 -24.53
CA TYR A 324 30.62 -30.33 -23.11
C TYR A 324 31.35 -29.03 -22.72
N ILE A 325 32.29 -28.56 -23.54
CA ILE A 325 32.98 -27.29 -23.31
C ILE A 325 31.98 -26.12 -23.30
N LEU A 326 31.05 -26.11 -24.26
CA LEU A 326 30.01 -25.09 -24.35
C LEU A 326 29.06 -25.12 -23.13
N LEU A 327 28.67 -26.31 -22.67
CA LEU A 327 27.80 -26.51 -21.50
C LEU A 327 28.50 -26.04 -20.21
N ILE A 328 29.77 -26.40 -20.02
CA ILE A 328 30.56 -25.97 -18.85
C ILE A 328 30.72 -24.44 -18.86
N ALA A 329 31.03 -23.85 -20.01
CA ALA A 329 31.14 -22.40 -20.15
C ALA A 329 29.80 -21.70 -19.82
N TYR A 330 28.68 -22.24 -20.29
CA TYR A 330 27.35 -21.75 -19.95
C TYR A 330 27.08 -21.80 -18.43
N ILE A 331 27.37 -22.92 -17.77
CA ILE A 331 27.16 -23.09 -16.33
C ILE A 331 28.01 -22.08 -15.54
N ILE A 332 29.29 -21.93 -15.87
CA ILE A 332 30.17 -20.97 -15.18
C ILE A 332 29.69 -19.53 -15.38
N LEU A 333 29.37 -19.13 -16.61
CA LEU A 333 28.90 -17.78 -16.91
C LEU A 333 27.57 -17.46 -16.22
N THR A 334 26.63 -18.41 -16.20
CA THR A 334 25.35 -18.23 -15.51
C THR A 334 25.50 -18.10 -14.00
N TYR A 335 26.39 -18.88 -13.37
CA TYR A 335 26.69 -18.72 -11.94
C TYR A 335 27.34 -17.38 -11.62
N ILE A 336 28.27 -16.89 -12.45
CA ILE A 336 28.87 -15.55 -12.26
C ILE A 336 27.79 -14.47 -12.34
N LEU A 337 26.85 -14.57 -13.30
CA LEU A 337 25.74 -13.63 -13.42
C LEU A 337 24.80 -13.67 -12.21
N LEU A 338 24.46 -14.86 -11.72
CA LEU A 338 23.63 -15.04 -10.52
C LEU A 338 24.28 -14.43 -9.27
N LEU A 339 25.59 -14.66 -9.06
CA LEU A 339 26.34 -14.10 -7.94
C LEU A 339 26.46 -12.57 -8.02
N ASN A 340 26.79 -12.03 -9.20
CA ASN A 340 26.87 -10.58 -9.41
C ASN A 340 25.54 -9.89 -9.12
N MET A 341 24.43 -10.54 -9.47
CA MET A 341 23.10 -10.05 -9.14
C MET A 341 22.83 -10.10 -7.63
N LEU A 342 23.14 -11.20 -6.95
CA LEU A 342 22.92 -11.37 -5.51
C LEU A 342 23.64 -10.27 -4.70
N ILE A 343 24.90 -9.98 -5.06
CA ILE A 343 25.72 -8.94 -4.42
C ILE A 343 25.10 -7.55 -4.64
N ALA A 344 24.72 -7.23 -5.88
CA ALA A 344 24.10 -5.95 -6.21
C ALA A 344 22.76 -5.74 -5.49
N LEU A 345 22.03 -6.83 -5.27
CA LEU A 345 20.72 -6.85 -4.63
C LEU A 345 20.83 -6.66 -3.12
N MET A 346 21.77 -7.35 -2.47
CA MET A 346 22.01 -7.21 -1.04
C MET A 346 22.52 -5.80 -0.67
N ASN A 347 23.36 -5.19 -1.50
CA ASN A 347 23.86 -3.84 -1.24
C ASN A 347 22.76 -2.76 -1.35
N ARG A 348 21.80 -2.90 -2.27
CA ARG A 348 20.73 -1.91 -2.48
C ARG A 348 19.60 -1.97 -1.45
N THR A 349 19.32 -3.15 -0.89
CA THR A 349 18.29 -3.33 0.14
C THR A 349 18.71 -2.73 1.48
N VAL A 350 20.02 -2.73 1.79
CA VAL A 350 20.57 -2.13 3.02
C VAL A 350 20.56 -0.60 2.98
N GLU A 351 20.87 0.02 1.84
CA GLU A 351 20.98 1.49 1.72
C GLU A 351 19.62 2.22 1.61
N LYS A 352 18.59 1.57 1.05
CA LYS A 352 17.29 2.19 0.77
C LYS A 352 16.15 1.35 1.30
N THR A 353 16.07 1.20 2.63
CA THR A 353 14.91 0.60 3.27
C THR A 353 13.65 1.39 2.87
N PRO A 354 12.69 0.79 2.14
CA PRO A 354 11.43 1.46 1.86
C PRO A 354 10.66 1.58 3.17
N TRP A 355 10.73 2.76 3.78
CA TRP A 355 10.17 3.04 5.09
C TRP A 355 8.68 2.67 5.19
N ARG A 356 8.39 1.78 6.14
CA ARG A 356 7.06 1.27 6.51
C ARG A 356 6.00 2.36 6.61
N GLY A 357 6.34 3.54 7.14
CA GLY A 357 5.41 4.66 7.33
C GLY A 357 4.69 5.07 6.04
N VAL A 358 5.39 5.11 4.91
CA VAL A 358 4.79 5.49 3.62
C VAL A 358 3.82 4.40 3.13
N THR A 359 4.20 3.12 3.25
CA THR A 359 3.37 2.02 2.75
C THR A 359 2.12 1.80 3.61
N VAL A 360 2.27 1.87 4.92
CA VAL A 360 1.13 1.83 5.85
C VAL A 360 0.22 3.04 5.63
N ALA A 361 0.79 4.21 5.33
CA ALA A 361 -0.01 5.39 5.05
C ALA A 361 -0.88 5.28 3.79
N ILE A 362 -0.37 4.60 2.76
CA ILE A 362 -1.13 4.29 1.54
C ILE A 362 -2.26 3.35 1.86
N THR A 363 -1.97 2.23 2.54
CA THR A 363 -3.02 1.25 2.84
C THR A 363 -4.12 1.86 3.69
N ILE A 364 -3.78 2.72 4.66
CA ILE A 364 -4.76 3.46 5.45
C ILE A 364 -5.63 4.36 4.55
N LEU A 365 -5.01 5.16 3.67
CA LEU A 365 -5.74 6.06 2.79
C LEU A 365 -6.60 5.33 1.76
N ASP A 366 -6.11 4.24 1.18
CA ASP A 366 -6.86 3.44 0.21
C ASP A 366 -8.08 2.79 0.89
N MET A 367 -7.90 2.28 2.12
CA MET A 367 -9.02 1.77 2.92
C MET A 367 -10.01 2.90 3.27
N GLU A 368 -9.51 4.09 3.57
CA GLU A 368 -10.37 5.25 3.87
C GLU A 368 -11.16 5.71 2.64
N LYS A 369 -10.57 5.68 1.45
CA LYS A 369 -11.24 6.02 0.18
C LYS A 369 -12.30 5.01 -0.23
N ARG A 370 -12.13 3.73 0.13
CA ARG A 370 -13.11 2.67 -0.12
C ARG A 370 -14.34 2.77 0.79
N LEU A 371 -14.28 3.53 1.89
CA LEU A 371 -15.39 3.69 2.80
C LEU A 371 -16.46 4.63 2.24
N PRO A 372 -17.77 4.32 2.45
CA PRO A 372 -18.85 5.26 2.17
C PRO A 372 -18.66 6.59 2.92
N ARG A 373 -19.10 7.71 2.32
CA ARG A 373 -18.96 9.06 2.91
C ARG A 373 -19.52 9.16 4.34
N CYS A 374 -20.61 8.45 4.64
CA CYS A 374 -21.22 8.44 5.98
C CYS A 374 -20.30 7.80 7.02
N MET A 375 -19.69 6.64 6.70
CA MET A 375 -18.74 5.96 7.58
C MET A 375 -17.48 6.79 7.80
N ARG A 376 -17.03 7.52 6.77
CA ARG A 376 -15.88 8.42 6.86
C ARG A 376 -16.10 9.54 7.88
N LYS A 377 -17.30 10.11 7.94
CA LYS A 377 -17.64 11.14 8.94
C LYS A 377 -17.60 10.58 10.36
N TRP A 378 -18.10 9.35 10.56
CA TRP A 378 -18.11 8.68 11.86
C TRP A 378 -16.71 8.27 12.34
N LEU A 379 -15.88 7.78 11.42
CA LEU A 379 -14.52 7.33 11.72
C LEU A 379 -13.50 8.47 11.84
N ARG A 380 -13.89 9.72 11.54
CA ARG A 380 -13.02 10.89 11.57
C ARG A 380 -12.29 11.01 12.92
N CYS A 381 -10.97 11.17 12.85
CA CYS A 381 -10.12 11.38 14.03
C CYS A 381 -10.19 12.84 14.50
N GLY A 382 -9.77 13.08 15.74
CA GLY A 382 -9.73 14.40 16.36
C GLY A 382 -11.01 14.76 17.13
N VAL A 383 -10.85 15.75 18.00
CA VAL A 383 -11.86 16.32 18.89
C VAL A 383 -12.09 17.77 18.45
N ASP A 384 -13.34 18.21 18.42
CA ASP A 384 -13.68 19.59 18.11
C ASP A 384 -13.49 20.44 19.38
N ILE A 385 -12.67 21.49 19.29
CA ILE A 385 -12.31 22.34 20.42
C ILE A 385 -12.58 23.80 20.07
N ASN A 386 -13.18 24.51 21.02
CA ASN A 386 -13.45 25.94 20.90
C ASN A 386 -12.26 26.73 21.44
N LEU A 387 -11.52 27.38 20.56
CA LEU A 387 -10.28 28.11 20.90
C LEU A 387 -10.51 29.52 21.49
N GLY A 388 -11.74 29.86 21.87
CA GLY A 388 -12.08 31.11 22.57
C GLY A 388 -13.34 31.80 22.03
N LYS A 389 -13.99 32.62 22.87
CA LYS A 389 -15.30 33.24 22.64
C LYS A 389 -15.33 34.41 21.62
N ASN A 390 -14.18 34.92 21.18
CA ASN A 390 -14.10 36.20 20.44
C ASN A 390 -13.90 36.06 18.92
N ILE A 391 -14.03 34.86 18.34
CA ILE A 391 -13.81 34.64 16.90
C ILE A 391 -14.94 33.76 16.37
N GLU A 392 -15.66 34.28 15.37
CA GLU A 392 -16.83 33.65 14.72
C GLU A 392 -16.54 32.25 14.11
N ASP A 393 -15.27 31.83 14.02
CA ASP A 393 -14.78 30.50 13.61
C ASP A 393 -13.90 29.85 14.71
N GLY A 394 -14.39 29.80 15.94
CA GLY A 394 -13.62 29.29 17.10
C GLY A 394 -13.46 27.77 17.16
N CYS A 395 -14.32 27.01 16.45
CA CYS A 395 -14.32 25.55 16.47
C CYS A 395 -13.25 25.01 15.51
N ARG A 396 -12.20 24.39 16.05
CA ARG A 396 -11.23 23.64 15.24
C ARG A 396 -11.19 22.20 15.65
N ARG A 397 -10.99 21.33 14.66
CA ARG A 397 -10.81 19.90 14.92
C ARG A 397 -9.34 19.63 15.17
N CYS A 398 -9.02 19.31 16.41
CA CYS A 398 -7.67 19.09 16.86
C CYS A 398 -7.42 17.62 17.17
N PHE A 399 -6.19 17.16 16.97
CA PHE A 399 -5.72 15.84 17.33
C PHE A 399 -4.89 15.91 18.60
N ARG A 400 -5.32 15.22 19.65
CA ARG A 400 -4.59 15.11 20.92
C ARG A 400 -3.42 14.15 20.75
N VAL A 401 -2.23 14.62 21.11
CA VAL A 401 -0.98 13.87 21.10
C VAL A 401 -0.30 14.05 22.44
N GLU A 402 -0.01 12.94 23.10
CA GLU A 402 0.77 12.92 24.33
C GLU A 402 2.24 12.67 23.97
N GLU A 403 3.07 13.64 24.32
CA GLU A 403 4.52 13.62 24.14
C GLU A 403 5.18 13.49 25.53
N VAL A 404 6.18 12.61 25.67
CA VAL A 404 6.98 12.48 26.89
C VAL A 404 8.38 12.98 26.59
N ASN A 405 8.80 14.05 27.26
CA ASN A 405 10.10 14.67 27.04
C ASN A 405 10.84 14.94 28.34
N TRP A 406 11.70 13.99 28.72
CA TRP A 406 12.58 14.08 29.90
C TRP A 406 13.65 15.17 29.81
N ASN A 407 13.91 15.75 28.65
CA ASN A 407 14.94 16.79 28.49
C ASN A 407 14.36 18.21 28.62
N LYS A 408 13.04 18.38 28.46
CA LYS A 408 12.37 19.69 28.45
C LYS A 408 11.39 19.89 29.60
N TRP A 409 11.34 18.98 30.56
CA TRP A 409 10.40 19.02 31.68
C TRP A 409 10.49 20.32 32.51
N ASN A 410 11.68 20.93 32.60
CA ASN A 410 11.91 22.16 33.37
C ASN A 410 11.50 23.46 32.66
N ILE A 411 11.14 23.43 31.37
CA ILE A 411 10.92 24.64 30.57
C ILE A 411 9.48 25.15 30.68
N ASN A 412 8.53 24.23 30.87
CA ASN A 412 7.09 24.51 30.76
C ASN A 412 6.38 24.67 32.11
N LEU A 413 7.13 24.93 33.20
CA LEU A 413 6.60 25.06 34.57
C LEU A 413 5.59 26.22 34.74
N GLY A 414 5.46 27.13 33.76
CA GLY A 414 4.51 28.25 33.79
C GLY A 414 3.17 28.02 33.07
N ILE A 415 3.01 26.92 32.31
CA ILE A 415 1.80 26.61 31.52
C ILE A 415 1.16 25.33 32.08
N ILE A 416 0.93 25.31 33.38
CA ILE A 416 0.36 24.14 34.06
C ILE A 416 -1.15 24.35 34.17
N ASN A 417 -1.91 23.83 33.20
CA ASN A 417 -3.30 23.45 33.46
C ASN A 417 -3.23 22.04 34.08
N GLU A 418 -3.51 21.89 35.37
CA GLU A 418 -3.21 20.67 36.13
C GLU A 418 -4.19 19.51 35.91
N GLU A 419 -5.28 19.68 35.15
CA GLU A 419 -6.36 18.70 35.16
C GLU A 419 -6.57 17.96 33.82
N PRO A 420 -6.39 16.62 33.80
CA PRO A 420 -6.74 15.77 32.65
C PRO A 420 -8.26 15.53 32.47
N GLY A 421 -9.12 16.10 33.34
CA GLY A 421 -10.55 15.74 33.46
C GLY A 421 -11.58 16.63 32.74
N TRP A 422 -11.19 17.65 31.97
CA TRP A 422 -12.11 18.69 31.46
C TRP A 422 -13.04 18.28 30.31
N ASP A 423 -13.15 17.00 29.96
CA ASP A 423 -13.97 16.56 28.82
C ASP A 423 -15.50 16.57 29.10
N GLN A 424 -15.97 16.91 30.32
CA GLN A 424 -17.41 16.96 30.66
C GLN A 424 -18.04 18.37 30.80
N ALA A 425 -17.25 19.44 30.92
CA ALA A 425 -17.78 20.76 31.29
C ALA A 425 -18.16 21.69 30.11
N GLN A 426 -18.03 21.24 28.85
CA GLN A 426 -18.32 22.06 27.66
C GLN A 426 -19.48 21.55 26.79
N GLN A 427 -20.28 20.60 27.28
CA GLN A 427 -21.63 20.41 26.72
C GLN A 427 -22.53 21.53 27.28
N PRO A 428 -23.06 22.45 26.44
CA PRO A 428 -24.10 23.35 26.93
C PRO A 428 -25.29 22.49 27.35
N ALA A 429 -25.70 22.65 28.61
CA ALA A 429 -26.92 22.06 29.14
C ALA A 429 -28.07 22.40 28.18
N SER A 430 -28.63 21.36 27.57
CA SER A 430 -29.88 21.43 26.83
C SER A 430 -31.00 21.87 27.77
N ASP A 431 -31.65 22.98 27.39
CA ASP A 431 -33.03 23.34 27.69
C ASP A 431 -33.46 23.30 29.17
N THR A 432 -33.17 24.39 29.88
CA THR A 432 -33.99 24.78 31.04
C THR A 432 -35.30 25.38 30.52
N SER A 433 -36.33 24.54 30.41
CA SER A 433 -37.71 25.00 30.21
C SER A 433 -38.16 25.82 31.42
N THR A 434 -38.32 27.13 31.21
CA THR A 434 -39.10 28.04 32.05
C THR A 434 -40.50 27.49 32.25
N TYR A 435 -40.78 26.92 33.43
CA TYR A 435 -42.13 26.81 33.96
C TYR A 435 -42.29 27.83 35.09
N THR A 436 -42.98 28.92 34.76
CA THR A 436 -43.65 29.80 35.71
C THR A 436 -44.72 28.99 36.45
N GLY A 437 -44.49 28.70 37.72
CA GLY A 437 -45.46 28.08 38.63
C GLY A 437 -45.61 28.95 39.87
N SER A 438 -46.74 29.66 39.95
CA SER A 438 -47.16 30.51 41.05
C SER A 438 -47.15 29.79 42.40
N GLY A 439 -46.54 30.43 43.41
CA GLY A 439 -46.75 30.07 44.80
C GLY A 439 -48.15 30.47 45.26
N SER A 440 -48.92 29.51 45.76
CA SER A 440 -50.01 29.74 46.69
C SER A 440 -49.92 28.68 47.79
N GLY A 441 -49.64 29.12 49.01
CA GLY A 441 -49.51 28.27 50.17
C GLY A 441 -50.84 27.64 50.61
N ASN A 442 -50.74 26.50 51.28
CA ASN A 442 -51.24 26.36 52.64
C ASN A 442 -50.78 25.04 53.27
N ARG A 443 -50.45 25.14 54.56
CA ARG A 443 -50.27 24.09 55.59
C ARG A 443 -51.53 23.21 55.74
N PRO A 444 -51.51 22.11 56.51
CA PRO A 444 -50.45 21.61 57.42
C PRO A 444 -49.77 20.31 56.99
#